data_AF-A0A945GB56-F1
#
_entry.id   AF-A0A945GB56-F1
#
_cell.length_a   1.000
_cell.length_b   1.000
_cell.length_c   1.000
_cell.angle_alpha   90.00
_cell.angle_beta   90.00
_cell.angle_gamma   90.00
#
_symmetry.space_group_name_H-M   'P 1'
#
loop_
_entity.id
_entity.type
_entity.pdbx_description
1 polymer ?
#
loop_
_entity_poly.entity_id
_entity_poly.type
_entity_poly.pdbx_seq_one_letter_code
_entity_poly.pdbx_strand_id
1 'polypeptide(L)' 'VTSGGFGPSINRPIAIARLKKSYIEKNSKLFALVRDKKIAVEIVSLPFVKQNYYRG' A
#
# COMPACT_ATOMS: atom_id res chain seq x y z
N VAL A 1 -3.24 -8.44 4.83
CA VAL A 1 -2.97 -8.05 3.43
C VAL A 1 -3.88 -8.88 2.54
N THR A 2 -4.59 -8.28 1.60
CA THR A 2 -5.52 -8.98 0.69
C THR A 2 -4.90 -9.21 -0.69
N SER A 3 -4.05 -8.30 -1.15
CA SER A 3 -3.27 -8.46 -2.38
C SER A 3 -1.93 -7.76 -2.24
N GLY A 4 -0.94 -8.18 -3.02
CA GLY A 4 0.38 -7.56 -3.02
C GLY A 4 1.27 -8.08 -4.15
N GLY A 5 2.27 -7.27 -4.51
CA GLY A 5 3.21 -7.56 -5.58
C GLY A 5 4.27 -6.48 -5.69
N PHE A 6 5.21 -6.66 -6.62
CA PHE A 6 6.16 -5.60 -6.96
C PHE A 6 5.55 -4.71 -8.04
N GLY A 7 5.52 -3.39 -7.82
CA GLY A 7 5.07 -2.42 -8.81
C GLY A 7 6.23 -1.89 -9.64
N PRO A 8 6.43 -2.34 -10.90
CA PRO A 8 7.61 -1.96 -11.67
C PRO A 8 7.66 -0.46 -11.96
N SER A 9 6.51 0.18 -12.22
CA SER A 9 6.42 1.61 -12.53
C SER A 9 6.87 2.54 -11.39
N ILE A 10 6.76 2.08 -10.14
CA ILE A 10 7.22 2.81 -8.95
C ILE A 10 8.47 2.19 -8.33
N ASN A 11 9.00 1.13 -8.96
CA ASN A 11 10.15 0.34 -8.54
C ASN A 11 10.12 -0.07 -7.05
N ARG A 12 8.94 -0.42 -6.53
CA ARG A 12 8.70 -0.68 -5.10
C ARG A 12 7.64 -1.77 -4.88
N PRO A 13 7.71 -2.52 -3.75
CA PRO A 13 6.65 -3.42 -3.36
C PRO A 13 5.39 -2.64 -2.95
N ILE A 14 4.23 -3.12 -3.39
CA ILE A 14 2.91 -2.58 -3.04
C ILE A 14 2.01 -3.68 -2.50
N ALA A 15 1.08 -3.27 -1.64
CA ALA A 15 0.09 -4.15 -1.06
C ALA A 15 -1.21 -3.41 -0.79
N ILE A 16 -2.32 -4.13 -0.85
CA ILE A 16 -3.63 -3.68 -0.39
C ILE A 16 -4.00 -4.50 0.84
N ALA A 17 -4.56 -3.85 1.85
CA ALA A 17 -4.99 -4.49 3.08
C ALA A 17 -6.24 -3.83 3.64
N ARG A 18 -7.03 -4.61 4.38
CA ARG A 18 -8.11 -4.09 5.22
C ARG A 18 -7.52 -3.67 6.57
N LEU A 19 -7.86 -2.48 7.03
CA LEU A 19 -7.42 -1.89 8.29
C LEU A 19 -8.63 -1.35 9.06
N LYS A 20 -8.54 -1.29 10.40
CA LYS A 20 -9.53 -0.55 11.19
C LYS A 20 -9.34 0.95 10.98
N LYS A 21 -10.43 1.72 10.90
CA LYS A 21 -10.41 3.17 10.63
C LYS A 21 -9.52 3.96 11.59
N SER A 22 -9.47 3.54 12.85
CA SER A 22 -8.65 4.14 13.90
C SER A 22 -7.14 4.18 13.58
N TYR A 23 -6.64 3.28 12.73
CA TYR A 23 -5.23 3.28 12.30
C TYR A 23 -4.95 4.25 11.15
N ILE A 24 -5.97 4.61 10.37
CA ILE A 24 -5.85 5.56 9.25
C ILE A 24 -5.81 6.99 9.80
N GLU A 25 -6.72 7.35 10.70
CA GLU A 25 -6.84 8.71 11.24
C GLU A 25 -5.64 9.13 12.10
N LYS A 26 -4.95 8.17 12.72
CA LYS A 26 -3.83 8.43 13.63
C LYS A 26 -2.47 8.54 12.93
N ASN A 27 -2.39 8.47 11.59
CA ASN A 27 -1.12 8.37 10.85
C ASN A 27 -0.14 7.37 11.52
N SER A 28 -0.68 6.23 11.96
CA SER A 28 0.06 5.29 12.79
C SER A 28 1.19 4.64 11.99
N LYS A 29 2.37 4.49 12.60
CA LYS A 29 3.45 3.66 12.02
C LYS A 29 2.95 2.22 11.96
N LEU A 30 2.75 1.72 10.75
CA LEU A 30 2.31 0.35 10.51
C LEU A 30 3.51 -0.52 10.13
N PHE A 31 3.43 -1.78 10.52
CA PHE A 31 4.40 -2.79 10.14
C PHE A 31 3.68 -3.99 9.54
N ALA A 32 4.19 -4.48 8.41
CA ALA A 32 3.78 -5.74 7.83
C ALA A 32 4.75 -6.85 8.26
N LEU A 33 4.23 -8.03 8.57
CA LEU A 33 5.03 -9.21 8.80
C LEU A 33 5.27 -9.92 7.46
N VAL A 34 6.52 -10.00 7.01
CA VAL A 34 6.91 -10.64 5.76
C VAL A 34 8.05 -11.59 6.05
N ARG A 35 7.82 -12.91 5.92
CA ARG A 35 8.82 -13.95 6.22
C ARG A 35 9.46 -13.71 7.61
N ASP A 36 8.62 -13.54 8.62
CA ASP A 36 8.98 -13.27 10.02
C ASP A 36 9.72 -11.95 10.30
N LYS A 37 9.86 -11.09 9.29
CA LYS A 37 10.44 -9.75 9.45
C LYS A 37 9.34 -8.70 9.50
N LYS A 38 9.42 -7.80 10.48
CA LYS A 38 8.58 -6.60 10.54
C LYS A 38 9.16 -5.56 9.59
N ILE A 39 8.41 -5.27 8.53
CA ILE A 39 8.76 -4.24 7.54
C ILE A 39 7.85 -3.05 7.76
N ALA A 40 8.42 -1.85 7.90
CA ALA A 40 7.64 -0.63 8.01
C ALA A 40 6.86 -0.39 6.71
N VAL A 41 5.59 -0.01 6.84
CA VAL A 41 4.72 0.31 5.70
C VAL A 41 4.03 1.66 5.93
N GLU A 42 3.75 2.33 4.83
CA GLU A 42 3.06 3.61 4.82
C GLU A 42 1.69 3.45 4.15
N ILE A 43 0.69 4.16 4.68
CA ILE A 43 -0.62 4.25 4.05
C ILE A 43 -0.54 5.33 2.98
N VAL A 44 -0.79 4.95 1.74
CA VAL A 44 -0.81 5.88 0.60
C VAL A 44 -2.20 5.91 -0.02
N SER A 45 -2.56 7.06 -0.61
CA SER A 45 -3.78 7.17 -1.40
C SER A 45 -3.64 6.38 -2.71
N LEU A 46 -4.77 5.83 -3.17
CA LEU A 46 -4.86 5.18 -4.48
C LEU A 46 -5.20 6.21 -5.56
N PRO A 47 -4.80 5.98 -6.82
CA PRO A 47 -4.04 4.83 -7.33
C PRO A 47 -2.52 4.98 -7.12
N PHE A 48 -1.79 3.87 -7.03
CA PHE A 48 -0.31 3.87 -6.89
C PHE A 48 0.43 4.48 -8.09
N VAL A 49 -0.20 4.48 -9.26
CA VAL A 49 0.31 5.07 -10.51
C VAL A 49 -0.82 5.87 -11.14
N LYS A 50 -0.49 7.02 -11.72
CA LYS A 50 -1.46 7.85 -12.45
C LYS A 50 -2.10 7.05 -13.58
N GLN A 51 -3.43 7.03 -13.61
CA GLN A 51 -4.19 6.43 -14.70
C GLN A 51 -4.23 7.40 -15.90
N ASN A 52 -3.79 6.94 -17.07
CA ASN A 52 -3.81 7.71 -18.32
C ASN A 52 -4.87 7.15 -19.28
N TYR A 53 -6.11 7.08 -18.82
CA TYR A 53 -7.22 6.61 -19.64
C TYR A 53 -7.61 7.67 -20.67
N TYR A 54 -7.74 7.27 -21.95
CA TYR A 54 -8.39 8.09 -22.97
C TYR A 54 -9.91 8.14 -22.69
N ARG A 55 -10.53 9.31 -22.85
CA ARG A 55 -11.94 9.54 -22.47
C ARG A 55 -12.82 10.13 -23.58
N GLY A 56 -12.35 10.13 -24.83
CA GLY A 56 -13.00 10.83 -25.94
C GLY A 56 -12.37 12.19 -26.17
#